data_AF-A0A5C6DPJ4-F1
#
_entry.id   AF-A0A5C6DPJ4-F1
#
_cell.length_a   1.000
_cell.length_b   1.000
_cell.length_c   1.000
_cell.angle_alpha   90.00
_cell.angle_beta   90.00
_cell.angle_gamma   90.00
#
_symmetry.space_group_name_H-M   'P 1'
#
loop_
_entity.id
_entity.type
_entity.pdbx_description
1 polymer ?
#
loop_
_entity_poly.entity_id
_entity_poly.type
_entity_poly.pdbx_seq_one_letter_code
_entity_poly.pdbx_strand_id
1 'polypeptide(L)'
;MDKIKIAIVGVGNCASALIHGIHYYRDKKFGDATGLLSWEIGGYRPGEIEVVAAFDIDELKVGKDLNEAIFSRSNCTDVFHTYLPDAGISVQMGKILDGDSDVLKDDAGIETFFLDDYENSTREKIVHILKETGAEIMMNYLPVGLDDASRYYAYCALDAGVAFVNNTSVFIASNPFWALKFDKRNIPIIGDILNNKFEIFATINSACFAIDAIRCAKLALNRGVGGVLLAPSAYFCIYTLGRYTYDESFNMIEQFINNEEDSCVSKILV
;
A
#
# COMPACT_ATOMS: atom_id res chain seq x y z
N MET A 1 -7.82 16.11 -13.62
CA MET A 1 -6.60 15.70 -12.91
C MET A 1 -6.26 14.30 -13.37
N ASP A 2 -4.97 13.97 -13.49
CA ASP A 2 -4.55 12.59 -13.73
C ASP A 2 -4.80 11.76 -12.47
N LYS A 3 -5.15 10.47 -12.62
CA LYS A 3 -5.36 9.55 -11.49
C LYS A 3 -4.06 9.31 -10.72
N ILE A 4 -4.18 8.91 -9.46
CA ILE A 4 -3.05 8.48 -8.64
C ILE A 4 -2.59 7.11 -9.10
N LYS A 5 -1.35 6.98 -9.57
CA LYS A 5 -0.81 5.71 -10.08
C LYS A 5 -0.12 4.93 -8.99
N ILE A 6 -0.61 3.72 -8.71
CA ILE A 6 -0.06 2.85 -7.68
C ILE A 6 0.49 1.54 -8.24
N ALA A 7 1.54 1.02 -7.59
CA ALA A 7 2.01 -0.34 -7.77
C ALA A 7 1.66 -1.18 -6.53
N ILE A 8 1.30 -2.44 -6.72
CA ILE A 8 0.97 -3.38 -5.63
C ILE A 8 2.00 -4.48 -5.53
N VAL A 9 2.50 -4.76 -4.33
CA VAL A 9 3.34 -5.91 -4.02
C VAL A 9 2.56 -6.83 -3.08
N GLY A 10 2.27 -8.05 -3.53
CA GLY A 10 1.39 -9.00 -2.86
C GLY A 10 -0.07 -8.79 -3.25
N VAL A 11 -0.57 -9.59 -4.19
CA VAL A 11 -1.95 -9.56 -4.69
C VAL A 11 -2.85 -10.48 -3.83
N GLY A 12 -2.84 -10.21 -2.53
CA GLY A 12 -3.61 -10.93 -1.52
C GLY A 12 -4.99 -10.32 -1.24
N ASN A 13 -5.59 -10.71 -0.11
CA ASN A 13 -6.88 -10.18 0.35
C ASN A 13 -6.92 -8.66 0.47
N CYS A 14 -5.89 -8.03 1.05
CA CYS A 14 -5.85 -6.57 1.18
C CYS A 14 -5.78 -5.85 -0.18
N ALA A 15 -5.05 -6.41 -1.14
CA ALA A 15 -5.00 -5.89 -2.50
C ALA A 15 -6.36 -6.02 -3.21
N SER A 16 -7.00 -7.19 -3.08
CA SER A 16 -8.35 -7.43 -3.58
C SER A 16 -9.35 -6.40 -3.02
N ALA A 17 -9.34 -6.20 -1.70
CA ALA A 17 -10.20 -5.24 -1.02
C ALA A 17 -9.97 -3.80 -1.48
N LEU A 18 -8.71 -3.38 -1.64
CA LEU A 18 -8.35 -2.06 -2.18
C LEU A 18 -8.92 -1.88 -3.59
N ILE A 19 -8.73 -2.86 -4.48
CA ILE A 19 -9.20 -2.80 -5.86
C ILE A 19 -10.73 -2.74 -5.90
N HIS A 20 -11.41 -3.59 -5.13
CA HIS A 20 -12.86 -3.52 -4.99
C HIS A 20 -13.33 -2.17 -4.44
N GLY A 21 -12.65 -1.62 -3.43
CA GLY A 21 -12.93 -0.30 -2.85
C GLY A 21 -12.80 0.83 -3.88
N ILE A 22 -11.71 0.85 -4.65
CA ILE A 22 -11.49 1.84 -5.72
C ILE A 22 -12.63 1.79 -6.72
N HIS A 23 -13.03 0.61 -7.17
CA HIS A 23 -14.15 0.45 -8.10
C HIS A 23 -15.49 0.84 -7.46
N TYR A 24 -15.73 0.42 -6.22
CA TYR A 24 -16.94 0.76 -5.48
C TYR A 24 -17.15 2.26 -5.39
N TYR A 25 -16.11 3.05 -5.08
CA TYR A 25 -16.24 4.49 -4.91
C TYR A 25 -16.25 5.30 -6.22
N ARG A 26 -15.90 4.72 -7.39
CA ARG A 26 -15.92 5.44 -8.68
C ARG A 26 -17.30 6.00 -9.03
N ASP A 27 -18.36 5.27 -8.69
CA ASP A 27 -19.74 5.63 -9.02
C ASP A 27 -20.50 6.28 -7.84
N LYS A 28 -19.79 6.62 -6.76
CA LYS A 28 -20.36 7.14 -5.51
C LYS A 28 -20.25 8.65 -5.41
N LYS A 29 -20.97 9.22 -4.43
CA LYS A 29 -21.02 10.67 -4.17
C LYS A 29 -20.56 10.97 -2.74
N PHE A 30 -20.36 12.25 -2.44
CA PHE A 30 -19.95 12.75 -1.12
C PHE A 30 -20.76 12.15 0.05
N GLY A 31 -22.05 11.89 -0.12
CA GLY A 31 -22.91 11.28 0.91
C GLY A 31 -22.63 9.80 1.20
N ASP A 32 -21.81 9.13 0.38
CA ASP A 32 -21.46 7.71 0.48
C ASP A 32 -20.04 7.51 1.06
N ALA A 33 -19.47 8.52 1.73
CA ALA A 33 -18.09 8.50 2.24
C ALA A 33 -17.85 7.56 3.44
N THR A 34 -18.77 6.64 3.74
CA THR A 34 -18.67 5.71 4.87
C THR A 34 -17.35 4.95 4.84
N GLY A 35 -16.62 4.98 5.96
CA GLY A 35 -15.33 4.31 6.13
C GLY A 35 -14.12 5.13 5.72
N LEU A 36 -14.30 6.22 4.96
CA LEU A 36 -13.23 7.13 4.57
C LEU A 36 -13.08 8.27 5.58
N LEU A 37 -11.87 8.80 5.71
CA LEU A 37 -11.59 10.01 6.50
C LEU A 37 -12.24 11.24 5.86
N SER A 38 -12.02 11.43 4.56
CA SER A 38 -12.61 12.51 3.78
C SER A 38 -12.98 12.00 2.39
N TRP A 39 -14.04 12.58 1.83
CA TRP A 39 -14.44 12.32 0.45
C TRP A 39 -13.35 12.76 -0.54
N GLU A 40 -12.68 13.87 -0.27
CA GLU A 40 -11.64 14.42 -1.14
C GLU A 40 -10.41 14.78 -0.31
N ILE A 41 -9.24 14.36 -0.78
CA ILE A 41 -7.94 14.70 -0.18
C ILE A 41 -7.03 15.18 -1.30
N GLY A 42 -6.54 16.41 -1.20
CA GLY A 42 -5.62 16.97 -2.20
C GLY A 42 -6.20 17.10 -3.61
N GLY A 43 -7.53 17.21 -3.75
CA GLY A 43 -8.22 17.22 -5.04
C GLY A 43 -8.58 15.84 -5.59
N TYR A 44 -8.25 14.76 -4.87
CA TYR A 44 -8.49 13.39 -5.32
C TYR A 44 -9.64 12.71 -4.57
N ARG A 45 -10.57 12.17 -5.35
CA ARG A 45 -11.65 11.30 -4.89
C ARG A 45 -11.17 9.86 -4.70
N PRO A 46 -11.91 9.02 -3.96
CA PRO A 46 -11.45 7.68 -3.60
C PRO A 46 -11.30 6.75 -4.82
N GLY A 47 -12.12 6.96 -5.86
CA GLY A 47 -12.07 6.21 -7.11
C GLY A 47 -11.02 6.70 -8.13
N GLU A 48 -10.33 7.80 -7.86
CA GLU A 48 -9.29 8.40 -8.74
C GLU A 48 -7.90 7.79 -8.50
N ILE A 49 -7.88 6.49 -8.19
CA ILE A 49 -6.70 5.66 -8.02
C ILE A 49 -6.69 4.64 -9.16
N GLU A 50 -5.49 4.41 -9.71
CA GLU A 50 -5.23 3.48 -10.80
C GLU A 50 -4.05 2.59 -10.43
N VAL A 51 -4.25 1.28 -10.46
CA VAL A 51 -3.12 0.35 -10.38
C VAL A 51 -2.44 0.38 -11.75
N VAL A 52 -1.10 0.43 -11.77
CA VAL A 52 -0.31 0.42 -13.01
C VAL A 52 0.72 -0.71 -13.06
N ALA A 53 1.00 -1.33 -11.91
CA ALA A 53 1.86 -2.50 -11.81
C ALA A 53 1.43 -3.36 -10.61
N ALA A 54 1.60 -4.67 -10.73
CA ALA A 54 1.36 -5.61 -9.64
C ALA A 54 2.41 -6.72 -9.64
N PHE A 55 2.84 -7.14 -8.45
CA PHE A 55 3.83 -8.19 -8.25
C PHE A 55 3.31 -9.24 -7.28
N ASP A 56 3.48 -10.51 -7.61
CA ASP A 56 3.21 -11.66 -6.74
C ASP A 56 4.20 -12.79 -7.03
N ILE A 57 4.21 -13.84 -6.20
CA ILE A 57 5.03 -15.04 -6.37
C ILE A 57 4.19 -16.31 -6.59
N ASP A 58 2.89 -16.24 -6.31
CA ASP A 58 1.94 -17.34 -6.48
C ASP A 58 1.70 -17.62 -7.97
N GLU A 59 1.91 -18.87 -8.38
CA GLU A 59 1.69 -19.33 -9.76
C GLU A 59 0.27 -19.09 -10.26
N LEU A 60 -0.70 -19.10 -9.34
CA LEU A 60 -2.11 -18.89 -9.67
C LEU A 60 -2.39 -17.43 -10.01
N LYS A 61 -1.45 -16.51 -9.79
CA LYS A 61 -1.62 -15.06 -10.01
C LYS A 61 -0.65 -14.54 -11.06
N VAL A 62 0.61 -14.96 -11.01
CA VAL A 62 1.65 -14.49 -11.93
C VAL A 62 1.25 -14.78 -13.39
N GLY A 63 1.37 -13.77 -14.24
CA GLY A 63 1.03 -13.82 -15.66
C GLY A 63 -0.44 -13.51 -15.98
N LYS A 64 -1.36 -13.61 -15.01
CA LYS A 64 -2.78 -13.28 -15.20
C LYS A 64 -3.04 -11.78 -15.17
N ASP A 65 -4.19 -11.37 -15.71
CA ASP A 65 -4.67 -10.01 -15.49
C ASP A 65 -4.92 -9.75 -14.00
N LEU A 66 -4.62 -8.54 -13.53
CA LEU A 66 -4.76 -8.17 -12.12
C LEU A 66 -6.18 -8.39 -11.61
N ASN A 67 -7.21 -8.00 -12.37
CA ASN A 67 -8.60 -8.13 -11.94
C ASN A 67 -9.09 -9.58 -12.01
N GLU A 68 -8.41 -10.46 -12.75
CA GLU A 68 -8.58 -11.92 -12.64
C GLU A 68 -7.85 -12.47 -11.40
N ALA A 69 -6.60 -12.05 -11.20
CA ALA A 69 -5.70 -12.58 -10.16
C ALA A 69 -6.25 -12.37 -8.75
N ILE A 70 -6.96 -11.26 -8.47
CA ILE A 70 -7.55 -11.00 -7.15
C ILE A 70 -8.63 -12.01 -6.75
N PHE A 71 -9.22 -12.73 -7.70
CA PHE A 71 -10.20 -13.80 -7.46
C PHE A 71 -9.56 -15.20 -7.37
N SER A 72 -8.23 -15.29 -7.43
CA SER A 72 -7.52 -16.57 -7.28
C SER A 72 -7.81 -17.19 -5.91
N ARG A 73 -7.87 -18.53 -5.86
CA ARG A 73 -8.36 -19.30 -4.71
C ARG A 73 -7.62 -19.03 -3.38
N SER A 74 -6.37 -18.58 -3.43
CA SER A 74 -5.61 -18.16 -2.24
C SER A 74 -6.27 -16.97 -1.52
N ASN A 75 -7.14 -16.22 -2.19
CA ASN A 75 -7.86 -15.07 -1.64
C ASN A 75 -9.28 -15.49 -1.22
N CYS A 76 -9.72 -15.00 -0.05
CA CYS A 76 -11.02 -15.28 0.56
C CYS A 76 -11.79 -13.99 0.92
N THR A 77 -11.42 -12.86 0.31
CA THR A 77 -12.08 -11.56 0.54
C THR A 77 -13.54 -11.60 0.07
N ASP A 78 -14.44 -11.04 0.87
CA ASP A 78 -15.85 -10.88 0.48
C ASP A 78 -15.93 -10.12 -0.85
N VAL A 79 -16.51 -10.77 -1.86
CA VAL A 79 -16.71 -10.16 -3.17
C VAL A 79 -17.94 -9.28 -3.12
N PHE A 80 -17.75 -7.98 -2.94
CA PHE A 80 -18.84 -6.99 -2.98
C PHE A 80 -18.97 -6.29 -4.35
N HIS A 81 -18.07 -6.59 -5.30
CA HIS A 81 -18.23 -6.24 -6.71
C HIS A 81 -17.95 -7.48 -7.57
N THR A 82 -18.98 -8.10 -8.12
CA THR A 82 -18.91 -9.45 -8.71
C THR A 82 -18.26 -9.51 -10.10
N TYR A 83 -18.10 -8.38 -10.78
CA TYR A 83 -17.41 -8.32 -12.08
C TYR A 83 -16.54 -7.07 -12.16
N LEU A 84 -15.23 -7.23 -12.34
CA LEU A 84 -14.33 -6.13 -12.67
C LEU A 84 -13.90 -6.31 -14.12
N PRO A 85 -13.93 -5.25 -14.96
CA PRO A 85 -13.39 -5.34 -16.30
C PRO A 85 -11.89 -5.62 -16.26
N ASP A 86 -11.34 -6.22 -17.31
CA ASP A 86 -9.89 -6.46 -17.43
C ASP A 86 -9.11 -5.19 -17.08
N ALA A 87 -8.12 -5.33 -16.19
CA ALA A 87 -7.27 -4.21 -15.81
C ALA A 87 -6.31 -3.83 -16.93
N GLY A 88 -5.98 -4.78 -17.81
CA GLY A 88 -4.92 -4.64 -18.81
C GLY A 88 -3.53 -4.71 -18.18
N ILE A 89 -3.42 -5.28 -16.98
CA ILE A 89 -2.21 -5.30 -16.16
C ILE A 89 -1.90 -6.76 -15.82
N SER A 90 -0.87 -7.31 -16.46
CA SER A 90 -0.41 -8.65 -16.12
C SER A 90 0.38 -8.61 -14.80
N VAL A 91 0.01 -9.45 -13.83
CA VAL A 91 0.74 -9.60 -12.57
C VAL A 91 2.14 -10.14 -12.86
N GLN A 92 3.15 -9.37 -12.48
CA GLN A 92 4.55 -9.69 -12.74
C GLN A 92 5.11 -10.59 -11.64
N MET A 93 6.03 -11.48 -12.02
CA MET A 93 6.80 -12.26 -11.06
C MET A 93 7.59 -11.32 -10.13
N GLY A 94 7.47 -11.52 -8.83
CA GLY A 94 8.22 -10.82 -7.79
C GLY A 94 9.63 -11.41 -7.57
N LYS A 95 10.31 -10.89 -6.54
CA LYS A 95 11.52 -11.53 -5.98
C LYS A 95 11.12 -12.47 -4.85
N ILE A 96 11.45 -13.76 -4.98
CA ILE A 96 11.37 -14.72 -3.86
C ILE A 96 12.61 -14.53 -2.97
N LEU A 97 12.39 -14.32 -1.67
CA LEU A 97 13.40 -14.27 -0.61
C LEU A 97 13.00 -15.22 0.53
N ASP A 98 12.61 -14.70 1.69
CA ASP A 98 12.01 -15.43 2.81
C ASP A 98 10.57 -15.90 2.56
N GLY A 99 10.05 -15.60 1.37
CA GLY A 99 8.72 -15.98 0.90
C GLY A 99 8.52 -17.48 0.59
N ASP A 100 9.55 -18.33 0.63
CA ASP A 100 9.46 -19.80 0.48
C ASP A 100 9.65 -20.53 1.83
N SER A 101 9.34 -19.87 2.95
CA SER A 101 9.43 -20.50 4.27
C SER A 101 8.27 -21.49 4.49
N ASP A 102 8.56 -22.60 5.18
CA ASP A 102 7.58 -23.64 5.56
C ASP A 102 6.36 -23.08 6.32
N VAL A 103 6.51 -21.90 6.95
CA VAL A 103 5.42 -21.18 7.66
C VAL A 103 4.31 -20.73 6.70
N LEU A 104 4.60 -20.34 5.46
CA LEU A 104 3.57 -20.03 4.47
C LEU A 104 2.83 -21.27 3.96
N LYS A 105 3.45 -22.46 4.07
CA LYS A 105 2.88 -23.74 3.65
C LYS A 105 1.91 -24.31 4.69
N ASP A 106 2.16 -24.08 5.98
CA ASP A 106 1.39 -24.70 7.07
C ASP A 106 0.43 -23.76 7.84
N ASP A 107 0.73 -22.47 8.01
CA ASP A 107 0.11 -21.68 9.11
C ASP A 107 -1.19 -20.92 8.74
N ALA A 108 -1.57 -20.87 7.46
CA ALA A 108 -2.72 -20.06 7.01
C ALA A 108 -3.88 -20.83 6.36
N GLY A 109 -3.73 -22.13 6.08
CA GLY A 109 -4.65 -22.84 5.17
C GLY A 109 -4.69 -22.24 3.76
N ILE A 110 -3.72 -21.37 3.44
CA ILE A 110 -3.50 -20.75 2.14
C ILE A 110 -2.47 -21.61 1.42
N GLU A 111 -2.94 -22.48 0.53
CA GLU A 111 -2.04 -23.20 -0.39
C GLU A 111 -1.36 -22.15 -1.31
N THR A 112 -0.12 -21.79 -1.00
CA THR A 112 0.72 -20.98 -1.90
C THR A 112 1.47 -21.95 -2.82
N PHE A 113 1.22 -21.85 -4.11
CA PHE A 113 1.86 -22.69 -5.11
C PHE A 113 3.11 -21.98 -5.63
N PHE A 114 4.27 -22.56 -5.33
CA PHE A 114 5.56 -22.02 -5.76
C PHE A 114 5.88 -22.49 -7.17
N LEU A 115 6.28 -21.55 -8.02
CA LEU A 115 6.79 -21.85 -9.35
C LEU A 115 8.24 -22.37 -9.24
N ASP A 116 8.43 -23.67 -9.44
CA ASP A 116 9.77 -24.28 -9.49
C ASP A 116 10.61 -23.80 -10.70
N ASP A 117 9.97 -23.24 -11.75
CA ASP A 117 10.58 -23.03 -13.08
C ASP A 117 10.66 -21.56 -13.58
N TYR A 118 10.33 -20.55 -12.76
CA TYR A 118 10.43 -19.13 -13.19
C TYR A 118 11.70 -18.43 -12.71
N GLU A 119 12.33 -17.66 -13.63
CA GLU A 119 13.44 -16.77 -13.28
C GLU A 119 12.94 -15.64 -12.37
N ASN A 120 13.37 -15.67 -11.11
CA ASN A 120 13.06 -14.66 -10.09
C ASN A 120 13.36 -13.24 -10.59
N SER A 121 12.46 -12.30 -10.28
CA SER A 121 12.67 -10.90 -10.69
C SER A 121 13.84 -10.26 -9.93
N THR A 122 14.54 -9.34 -10.60
CA THR A 122 15.66 -8.59 -10.01
C THR A 122 15.22 -7.21 -9.55
N ARG A 123 16.04 -6.56 -8.71
CA ARG A 123 15.75 -5.20 -8.23
C ARG A 123 15.72 -4.23 -9.39
N GLU A 124 16.64 -4.40 -10.34
CA GLU A 124 16.74 -3.60 -11.56
C GLU A 124 15.46 -3.74 -12.40
N LYS A 125 14.94 -4.96 -12.56
CA LYS A 125 13.71 -5.21 -13.31
C LYS A 125 12.48 -4.60 -12.64
N ILE A 126 12.34 -4.76 -11.32
CA ILE A 126 11.23 -4.17 -10.56
C ILE A 126 11.30 -2.63 -10.64
N VAL A 127 12.48 -2.04 -10.42
CA VAL A 127 12.69 -0.59 -10.53
C VAL A 127 12.40 -0.09 -11.94
N HIS A 128 12.78 -0.85 -12.97
CA HIS A 128 12.47 -0.51 -14.35
C HIS A 128 10.96 -0.46 -14.60
N ILE A 129 10.22 -1.50 -14.20
CA ILE A 129 8.76 -1.58 -14.35
C ILE A 129 8.07 -0.41 -13.63
N LEU A 130 8.47 -0.09 -12.40
CA LEU A 130 7.91 1.04 -11.65
C LEU A 130 8.09 2.38 -12.40
N LYS A 131 9.29 2.59 -12.98
CA LYS A 131 9.58 3.81 -13.74
C LYS A 131 8.84 3.85 -15.07
N GLU A 132 8.80 2.74 -15.80
CA GLU A 132 8.14 2.63 -17.11
C GLU A 132 6.64 2.85 -17.00
N THR A 133 6.00 2.26 -15.99
CA THR A 133 4.56 2.41 -15.73
C THR A 133 4.19 3.78 -15.16
N GLY A 134 5.18 4.54 -14.69
CA GLY A 134 4.97 5.82 -14.02
C GLY A 134 4.25 5.67 -12.68
N ALA A 135 4.50 4.57 -11.97
CA ALA A 135 3.99 4.37 -10.62
C ALA A 135 4.49 5.51 -9.70
N GLU A 136 3.63 6.00 -8.83
CA GLU A 136 3.95 7.09 -7.90
C GLU A 136 4.06 6.60 -6.46
N ILE A 137 3.25 5.60 -6.12
CA ILE A 137 3.16 5.02 -4.78
C ILE A 137 3.20 3.49 -4.90
N MET A 138 4.00 2.83 -4.07
CA MET A 138 4.03 1.38 -3.94
C MET A 138 3.33 0.95 -2.65
N MET A 139 2.34 0.07 -2.79
CA MET A 139 1.63 -0.59 -1.70
C MET A 139 2.32 -1.91 -1.36
N ASN A 140 2.82 -2.03 -0.14
CA ASN A 140 3.40 -3.29 0.36
C ASN A 140 2.34 -4.09 1.14
N TYR A 141 1.81 -5.14 0.52
CA TYR A 141 0.83 -6.08 1.07
C TYR A 141 1.41 -7.50 1.22
N LEU A 142 2.73 -7.61 1.38
CA LEU A 142 3.36 -8.90 1.65
C LEU A 142 2.82 -9.52 2.96
N PRO A 143 2.78 -10.86 3.06
CA PRO A 143 2.45 -11.56 4.30
C PRO A 143 3.31 -11.15 5.50
N VAL A 144 2.76 -11.38 6.69
CA VAL A 144 3.46 -11.22 7.97
C VAL A 144 4.70 -12.13 8.00
N GLY A 145 5.80 -11.64 8.55
CA GLY A 145 7.04 -12.41 8.71
C GLY A 145 7.99 -12.38 7.51
N LEU A 146 7.64 -11.69 6.42
CA LEU A 146 8.51 -11.50 5.25
C LEU A 146 9.35 -10.23 5.37
N ASP A 147 10.25 -10.23 6.35
CA ASP A 147 11.16 -9.15 6.71
C ASP A 147 12.09 -8.76 5.55
N ASP A 148 12.73 -9.74 4.92
CA ASP A 148 13.71 -9.51 3.87
C ASP A 148 13.02 -9.06 2.58
N ALA A 149 11.90 -9.68 2.21
CA ALA A 149 11.07 -9.23 1.09
C ALA A 149 10.56 -7.80 1.29
N SER A 150 10.00 -7.46 2.46
CA SER A 150 9.47 -6.11 2.71
C SER A 150 10.56 -5.04 2.62
N ARG A 151 11.74 -5.31 3.19
CA ARG A 151 12.90 -4.41 3.09
C ARG A 151 13.42 -4.32 1.66
N TYR A 152 13.41 -5.42 0.91
CA TYR A 152 13.81 -5.45 -0.49
C TYR A 152 12.92 -4.57 -1.37
N TYR A 153 11.59 -4.63 -1.20
CA TYR A 153 10.67 -3.77 -1.94
C TYR A 153 10.73 -2.30 -1.50
N ALA A 154 10.99 -2.01 -0.22
CA ALA A 154 11.29 -0.64 0.22
C ALA A 154 12.55 -0.08 -0.46
N TYR A 155 13.57 -0.91 -0.65
CA TYR A 155 14.75 -0.57 -1.44
C TYR A 155 14.45 -0.35 -2.93
N CYS A 156 13.54 -1.13 -3.52
CA CYS A 156 13.06 -0.90 -4.88
C CYS A 156 12.33 0.45 -4.99
N ALA A 157 11.46 0.76 -4.02
CA ALA A 157 10.74 2.03 -3.98
C ALA A 157 11.68 3.24 -3.91
N LEU A 158 12.68 3.17 -3.01
CA LEU A 158 13.71 4.21 -2.88
C LEU A 158 14.50 4.43 -4.18
N ASP A 159 14.81 3.38 -4.95
CA ASP A 159 15.58 3.49 -6.21
C ASP A 159 14.72 3.92 -7.40
N ALA A 160 13.43 3.60 -7.35
CA ALA A 160 12.45 4.06 -8.33
C ALA A 160 12.03 5.52 -8.10
N GLY A 161 12.18 6.04 -6.88
CA GLY A 161 11.70 7.39 -6.52
C GLY A 161 10.20 7.41 -6.22
N VAL A 162 9.63 6.26 -5.82
CA VAL A 162 8.19 6.12 -5.55
C VAL A 162 7.93 6.12 -4.06
N ALA A 163 6.85 6.80 -3.65
CA ALA A 163 6.39 6.77 -2.28
C ALA A 163 6.05 5.34 -1.85
N PHE A 164 6.11 5.06 -0.55
CA PHE A 164 5.93 3.71 -0.02
C PHE A 164 4.87 3.68 1.08
N VAL A 165 3.89 2.80 0.96
CA VAL A 165 2.88 2.56 1.99
C VAL A 165 3.05 1.13 2.50
N ASN A 166 3.48 1.01 3.74
CA ASN A 166 3.82 -0.28 4.34
C ASN A 166 2.66 -0.84 5.17
N ASN A 167 1.95 -1.84 4.62
CA ASN A 167 0.90 -2.56 5.32
C ASN A 167 1.38 -3.93 5.88
N THR A 168 2.66 -4.03 6.21
CA THR A 168 3.24 -5.25 6.79
C THR A 168 3.68 -4.99 8.23
N SER A 169 3.89 -6.06 8.99
CA SER A 169 4.41 -6.00 10.36
C SER A 169 5.90 -5.65 10.45
N VAL A 170 6.57 -5.48 9.32
CA VAL A 170 8.00 -5.18 9.26
C VAL A 170 8.21 -3.69 9.51
N PHE A 171 9.02 -3.35 10.51
CA PHE A 171 9.28 -1.95 10.85
C PHE A 171 10.15 -1.27 9.79
N ILE A 172 9.55 -0.36 9.02
CA ILE A 172 10.19 0.43 7.98
C ILE A 172 9.96 1.92 8.27
N ALA A 173 8.73 2.41 8.25
CA ALA A 173 8.44 3.81 8.56
C ALA A 173 8.75 4.13 10.04
N SER A 174 8.45 3.19 10.94
CA SER A 174 8.72 3.31 12.38
C SER A 174 10.17 2.99 12.77
N ASN A 175 11.01 2.57 11.82
CA ASN A 175 12.43 2.34 12.05
C ASN A 175 13.26 3.59 11.70
N PRO A 176 14.00 4.19 12.65
CA PRO A 176 14.75 5.43 12.41
C PRO A 176 15.75 5.39 11.25
N PHE A 177 16.39 4.24 10.99
CA PHE A 177 17.34 4.11 9.88
C PHE A 177 16.64 4.14 8.53
N TRP A 178 15.46 3.54 8.43
CA TRP A 178 14.64 3.57 7.22
C TRP A 178 13.97 4.92 7.02
N ALA A 179 13.40 5.50 8.09
CA ALA A 179 12.88 6.86 8.08
C ALA A 179 13.90 7.86 7.50
N LEU A 180 15.15 7.79 7.95
CA LEU A 180 16.25 8.63 7.45
C LEU A 180 16.57 8.37 5.97
N LYS A 181 16.45 7.14 5.46
CA LYS A 181 16.68 6.85 4.03
C LYS A 181 15.62 7.51 3.14
N PHE A 182 14.35 7.44 3.54
CA PHE A 182 13.24 8.06 2.83
C PHE A 182 13.33 9.59 2.88
N ASP A 183 13.66 10.14 4.05
CA ASP A 183 13.90 11.57 4.25
C ASP A 183 15.02 12.11 3.35
N LYS A 184 16.20 11.46 3.36
CA LYS A 184 17.35 11.86 2.53
C LYS A 184 17.09 11.82 1.03
N ARG A 185 16.16 10.99 0.56
CA ARG A 185 15.77 10.92 -0.86
C ARG A 185 14.57 11.80 -1.18
N ASN A 186 14.00 12.48 -0.19
CA ASN A 186 12.75 13.23 -0.28
C ASN A 186 11.59 12.38 -0.85
N ILE A 187 11.48 11.13 -0.40
CA ILE A 187 10.44 10.19 -0.82
C ILE A 187 9.48 9.96 0.36
N PRO A 188 8.16 10.14 0.20
CA PRO A 188 7.21 9.91 1.28
C PRO A 188 7.11 8.43 1.66
N ILE A 189 6.93 8.17 2.96
CA ILE A 189 6.57 6.86 3.49
C ILE A 189 5.47 6.96 4.54
N ILE A 190 4.50 6.04 4.47
CA ILE A 190 3.46 5.80 5.48
C ILE A 190 3.61 4.37 5.97
N GLY A 191 3.59 4.16 7.29
CA GLY A 191 3.70 2.84 7.89
C GLY A 191 3.85 2.91 9.41
N ASP A 192 3.79 1.80 10.13
CA ASP A 192 3.74 0.41 9.66
C ASP A 192 2.48 -0.31 10.17
N ILE A 193 1.95 -1.23 9.36
CA ILE A 193 0.67 -1.94 9.54
C ILE A 193 -0.51 -0.98 9.48
N LEU A 194 -1.26 -0.95 8.38
CA LEU A 194 -2.53 -0.23 8.32
C LEU A 194 -3.51 -0.86 9.31
N ASN A 195 -4.14 0.00 10.09
CA ASN A 195 -4.93 -0.37 11.24
C ASN A 195 -6.28 -0.95 10.82
N ASN A 196 -6.68 -2.08 11.41
CA ASN A 196 -8.03 -2.60 11.34
C ASN A 196 -8.77 -2.21 12.63
N LYS A 197 -9.19 -0.94 12.74
CA LYS A 197 -9.83 -0.41 13.96
C LYS A 197 -11.09 -1.19 14.39
N PHE A 198 -11.72 -1.93 13.47
CA PHE A 198 -12.84 -2.82 13.75
C PHE A 198 -12.60 -4.21 13.14
N GLU A 199 -12.53 -5.23 13.99
CA GLU A 199 -12.21 -6.62 13.62
C GLU A 199 -13.27 -7.27 12.72
N ILE A 200 -14.54 -6.87 12.86
CA ILE A 200 -15.68 -7.53 12.21
C ILE A 200 -15.70 -7.32 10.68
N PHE A 201 -14.96 -6.33 10.16
CA PHE A 201 -14.81 -6.07 8.72
C PHE A 201 -13.38 -5.64 8.36
N ALA A 202 -12.39 -6.29 8.97
CA ALA A 202 -10.97 -5.91 8.84
C ALA A 202 -10.53 -5.66 7.40
N THR A 203 -10.92 -6.51 6.45
CA THR A 203 -10.53 -6.41 5.04
C THR A 203 -11.17 -5.22 4.30
N ILE A 204 -12.43 -4.89 4.58
CA ILE A 204 -13.10 -3.72 3.97
C ILE A 204 -12.57 -2.43 4.62
N ASN A 205 -12.34 -2.45 5.93
CA ASN A 205 -11.77 -1.32 6.66
C ASN A 205 -10.35 -1.01 6.19
N SER A 206 -9.53 -2.04 5.94
CA SER A 206 -8.16 -1.85 5.44
C SER A 206 -8.13 -1.21 4.07
N ALA A 207 -9.12 -1.48 3.21
CA ALA A 207 -9.26 -0.83 1.91
C ALA A 207 -9.50 0.68 2.07
N CYS A 208 -10.41 1.11 2.94
CA CYS A 208 -10.69 2.53 3.17
C CYS A 208 -9.45 3.28 3.67
N PHE A 209 -8.76 2.73 4.67
CA PHE A 209 -7.51 3.32 5.17
C PHE A 209 -6.41 3.35 4.11
N ALA A 210 -6.29 2.31 3.28
CA ALA A 210 -5.34 2.31 2.17
C ALA A 210 -5.66 3.41 1.15
N ILE A 211 -6.93 3.61 0.79
CA ILE A 211 -7.36 4.67 -0.14
C ILE A 211 -7.03 6.06 0.43
N ASP A 212 -7.31 6.33 1.70
CA ASP A 212 -6.94 7.62 2.34
C ASP A 212 -5.40 7.78 2.45
N ALA A 213 -4.67 6.72 2.79
CA ALA A 213 -3.20 6.74 2.87
C ALA A 213 -2.57 7.03 1.50
N ILE A 214 -3.06 6.40 0.43
CA ILE A 214 -2.63 6.67 -0.96
C ILE A 214 -2.84 8.15 -1.32
N ARG A 215 -4.01 8.70 -1.00
CA ARG A 215 -4.30 10.12 -1.27
C ARG A 215 -3.44 11.06 -0.43
N CYS A 216 -3.14 10.72 0.81
CA CYS A 216 -2.20 11.48 1.65
C CYS A 216 -0.76 11.42 1.12
N ALA A 217 -0.30 10.24 0.65
CA ALA A 217 1.00 10.09 0.02
C ALA A 217 1.09 10.93 -1.27
N LYS A 218 0.04 10.92 -2.10
CA LYS A 218 -0.04 11.77 -3.29
C LYS A 218 -0.02 13.26 -2.96
N LEU A 219 -0.74 13.67 -1.92
CA LEU A 219 -0.73 15.05 -1.45
C LEU A 219 0.68 15.48 -1.02
N ALA A 220 1.42 14.61 -0.32
CA ALA A 220 2.81 14.86 0.05
C ALA A 220 3.73 14.97 -1.19
N LEU A 221 3.58 14.06 -2.17
CA LEU A 221 4.32 14.13 -3.44
C LEU A 221 4.07 15.46 -4.15
N ASN A 222 2.81 15.90 -4.25
CA ASN A 222 2.43 17.17 -4.88
C ASN A 222 3.02 18.39 -4.14
N ARG A 223 3.24 18.28 -2.82
CA ARG A 223 3.88 19.32 -1.99
C ARG A 223 5.40 19.21 -1.94
N GLY A 224 5.99 18.18 -2.53
CA GLY A 224 7.44 17.92 -2.45
C GLY A 224 7.92 17.52 -1.05
N VAL A 225 7.02 16.95 -0.22
CA VAL A 225 7.32 16.53 1.16
C VAL A 225 7.66 15.04 1.18
N GLY A 226 8.90 14.72 1.54
CA GLY A 226 9.37 13.34 1.72
C GLY A 226 9.54 12.94 3.20
N GLY A 227 10.10 11.74 3.41
CA GLY A 227 10.28 11.16 4.73
C GLY A 227 8.98 10.56 5.29
N VAL A 228 8.99 10.25 6.59
CA VAL A 228 7.82 9.68 7.26
C VAL A 228 6.73 10.73 7.35
N LEU A 229 5.58 10.44 6.74
CA LEU A 229 4.38 11.25 6.91
C LEU A 229 3.77 10.91 8.27
N LEU A 230 4.21 11.63 9.31
CA LEU A 230 3.91 11.31 10.70
C LEU A 230 2.41 11.34 10.99
N ALA A 231 1.71 12.37 10.52
CA ALA A 231 0.26 12.52 10.72
C ALA A 231 -0.54 11.36 10.05
N PRO A 232 -0.35 11.06 8.74
CA PRO A 232 -0.91 9.86 8.12
C PRO A 232 -0.55 8.56 8.85
N SER A 233 0.72 8.37 9.22
CA SER A 233 1.17 7.15 9.89
C SER A 233 0.54 7.00 11.27
N ALA A 234 0.43 8.07 12.06
CA ALA A 234 -0.19 8.04 13.38
C ALA A 234 -1.69 7.73 13.33
N TYR A 235 -2.40 8.16 12.28
CA TYR A 235 -3.84 7.96 12.19
C TYR A 235 -4.23 6.62 11.55
N PHE A 236 -3.50 6.20 10.51
CA PHE A 236 -3.79 5.00 9.73
C PHE A 236 -3.05 3.76 10.20
N CYS A 237 -1.93 3.87 10.91
CA CYS A 237 -1.09 2.72 11.22
C CYS A 237 -1.16 2.33 12.70
N ILE A 238 -0.85 1.06 12.98
CA ILE A 238 -0.74 0.54 14.35
C ILE A 238 0.59 0.95 14.97
N TYR A 239 1.68 0.88 14.20
CA TYR A 239 3.01 1.30 14.63
C TYR A 239 3.41 2.59 13.94
N THR A 240 3.84 3.57 14.72
CA THR A 240 4.30 4.88 14.21
C THR A 240 5.48 5.36 15.05
N LEU A 241 6.20 6.38 14.57
CA LEU A 241 7.20 7.07 15.37
C LEU A 241 6.50 7.89 16.46
N GLY A 242 6.50 7.37 17.69
CA GLY A 242 5.80 7.98 18.82
C GLY A 242 4.49 7.25 19.15
N ARG A 243 3.74 7.79 20.12
CA ARG A 243 2.44 7.27 20.53
C ARG A 243 1.47 8.43 20.56
N TYR A 244 0.32 8.22 19.93
CA TYR A 244 -0.73 9.22 19.80
C TYR A 244 -2.06 8.58 20.18
N THR A 245 -2.89 9.35 20.86
CA THR A 245 -4.30 9.02 21.01
C THR A 245 -5.03 9.17 19.68
N TYR A 246 -6.25 8.64 19.61
CA TYR A 246 -7.09 8.81 18.43
C TYR A 246 -7.33 10.30 18.12
N ASP A 247 -7.70 11.10 19.13
CA ASP A 247 -8.00 12.53 18.94
C ASP A 247 -6.77 13.32 18.47
N GLU A 248 -5.59 13.03 19.03
CA GLU A 248 -4.33 13.65 18.59
C GLU A 248 -4.04 13.31 17.12
N SER A 249 -4.08 12.02 16.77
CA SER A 249 -3.80 11.59 15.40
C SER A 249 -4.84 12.10 14.39
N PHE A 250 -6.11 12.20 14.79
CA PHE A 250 -7.18 12.79 13.98
C PHE A 250 -6.94 14.28 13.72
N ASN A 251 -6.60 15.05 14.76
CA ASN A 251 -6.28 16.47 14.60
C ASN A 251 -5.03 16.67 13.72
N MET A 252 -3.99 15.86 13.92
CA MET A 252 -2.77 15.93 13.12
C MET A 252 -3.04 15.69 11.63
N ILE A 253 -3.88 14.71 11.29
CA ILE A 253 -4.18 14.41 9.89
C ILE A 253 -5.08 15.46 9.24
N GLU A 254 -6.04 16.03 9.97
CA GLU A 254 -6.85 17.15 9.48
C GLU A 254 -5.98 18.37 9.16
N GLN A 255 -5.05 18.72 10.05
CA GLN A 255 -4.08 19.79 9.81
C GLN A 255 -3.18 19.50 8.60
N PHE A 256 -2.74 18.24 8.45
CA PHE A 256 -1.97 17.81 7.28
C PHE A 256 -2.76 17.98 6.00
N ILE A 257 -4.02 17.54 5.95
CA ILE A 257 -4.87 17.65 4.76
C ILE A 257 -5.10 19.13 4.41
N ASN A 258 -5.41 19.97 5.40
CA ASN A 258 -5.73 21.38 5.23
C ASN A 258 -4.51 22.31 5.04
N ASN A 259 -3.30 21.76 5.06
CA ASN A 259 -2.04 22.51 4.93
C ASN A 259 -1.83 23.54 6.05
N GLU A 260 -2.23 23.19 7.28
CA GLU A 260 -2.01 24.01 8.46
C GLU A 260 -0.57 23.79 8.95
N GLU A 261 0.14 24.89 9.24
CA GLU A 261 1.62 25.00 9.39
C GLU A 261 2.26 24.04 10.41
N ASP A 262 1.51 23.50 11.36
CA ASP A 262 2.04 22.63 12.45
C ASP A 262 2.12 21.13 12.09
N SER A 263 1.66 20.72 10.90
CA SER A 263 1.31 19.32 10.65
C SER A 263 2.44 18.39 10.19
N CYS A 264 3.50 18.88 9.55
CA CYS A 264 4.57 18.01 9.02
C CYS A 264 5.80 18.85 8.67
N VAL A 265 6.90 18.74 9.42
CA VAL A 265 8.29 18.53 8.98
C VAL A 265 9.17 18.52 10.24
N SER A 266 9.83 17.39 10.50
CA SER A 266 10.96 17.21 11.43
C SER A 266 10.79 17.70 12.90
N LYS A 267 10.32 16.81 13.76
CA LYS A 267 10.98 16.60 15.07
C LYS A 267 11.33 15.13 15.21
N ILE A 268 12.15 14.61 14.30
CA ILE A 268 13.00 13.48 14.67
C ILE A 268 13.98 14.10 15.68
N LEU A 269 13.64 13.93 16.96
CA LEU A 269 14.48 14.33 18.09
C LEU A 269 15.87 13.69 17.87
N VAL A 270 16.88 14.55 17.81
CA VAL A 270 18.28 14.18 18.06
C VAL A 270 18.40 13.75 19.52
#